data_AF-A0A822AIZ6-F1
#
_entry.id   AF-A0A822AIZ6-F1
#
_cell.length_a   1.000
_cell.length_b   1.000
_cell.length_c   1.000
_cell.angle_alpha   90.00
_cell.angle_beta   90.00
_cell.angle_gamma   90.00
#
_symmetry.space_group_name_H-M   'P 1'
#
loop_
_entity.id
_entity.type
_entity.pdbx_description
1 polymer ?
#
loop_
_entity_poly.entity_id
_entity_poly.type
_entity_poly.pdbx_seq_one_letter_code
_entity_poly.pdbx_strand_id
1 'polypeptide(L)'
;MAAAASSTISKNSLKSVEWMWQSNPNPWSKSEPAEWRHYSDVENLIMERAYSNGEAKAVLDDYYIDFKKNRQISNIDNNKQRPVKREERKREDRHLREERFVDLPVTTGRSFGGEYGWVSPFIIEVRRDLKLEPDELPSKKPEMIPMLVDKAAEGIIKEGKHIGKEQEAKELANRLREQIDNGIEEVWKCCAYIYSLESFLYKTLNATMRLVGDKEHEHVWR
;
A
#
# COMPACT_ATOMS: atom_id res chain seq x y z
N MET A 1 -12.71 -35.73 41.95
CA MET A 1 -12.18 -34.35 41.85
C MET A 1 -11.16 -34.30 40.74
N ALA A 2 -11.49 -33.62 39.63
CA ALA A 2 -10.59 -32.89 38.74
C ALA A 2 -11.46 -32.36 37.59
N ALA A 3 -11.94 -31.13 37.75
CA ALA A 3 -12.64 -30.41 36.70
C ALA A 3 -11.60 -29.97 35.64
N ALA A 4 -11.80 -30.39 34.39
CA ALA A 4 -11.05 -29.86 33.28
C ALA A 4 -11.54 -28.42 33.02
N ALA A 5 -10.71 -27.45 33.40
CA ALA A 5 -10.92 -26.07 33.03
C ALA A 5 -10.74 -25.94 31.52
N SER A 6 -11.86 -25.88 30.81
CA SER A 6 -11.92 -25.52 29.40
C SER A 6 -11.38 -24.10 29.27
N SER A 7 -10.14 -23.95 28.80
CA SER A 7 -9.58 -22.64 28.47
C SER A 7 -10.35 -22.11 27.27
N THR A 8 -11.34 -21.27 27.54
CA THR A 8 -11.99 -20.42 26.55
C THR A 8 -10.90 -19.57 25.90
N ILE A 9 -10.43 -20.02 24.73
CA ILE A 9 -9.66 -19.20 23.81
C ILE A 9 -10.56 -18.01 23.51
N SER A 10 -10.21 -16.86 24.10
CA SER A 10 -10.82 -15.57 23.75
C SER A 10 -10.65 -15.42 22.24
N LYS A 11 -11.75 -15.58 21.49
CA LYS A 11 -11.85 -15.11 20.12
C LYS A 11 -11.74 -13.59 20.19
N ASN A 12 -10.51 -13.07 20.26
CA ASN A 12 -10.23 -11.71 19.86
C ASN A 12 -10.59 -11.64 18.38
N SER A 13 -11.86 -11.32 18.08
CA SER A 13 -12.22 -10.86 16.76
C SER A 13 -11.42 -9.58 16.57
N LEU A 14 -10.29 -9.68 15.87
CA LEU A 14 -9.53 -8.53 15.42
C LEU A 14 -10.48 -7.74 14.52
N LYS A 15 -11.11 -6.72 15.09
CA LYS A 15 -11.98 -5.81 14.35
C LYS A 15 -11.07 -4.98 13.45
N SER A 16 -11.37 -4.93 12.16
CA SER A 16 -10.72 -4.04 11.22
C SER A 16 -11.61 -2.83 10.98
N VAL A 17 -11.02 -1.64 10.99
CA VAL A 17 -11.73 -0.40 10.68
C VAL A 17 -11.64 -0.15 9.19
N GLU A 18 -12.78 0.13 8.57
CA GLU A 18 -12.88 0.47 7.16
C GLU A 18 -13.62 1.79 6.98
N TRP A 19 -13.00 2.66 6.20
CA TRP A 19 -13.60 3.87 5.70
C TRP A 19 -14.19 3.63 4.31
N MET A 20 -15.35 4.23 4.08
CA MET A 20 -16.09 4.11 2.82
C MET A 20 -16.69 5.44 2.40
N TRP A 21 -16.96 5.57 1.12
CA TRP A 21 -17.61 6.73 0.52
C TRP A 21 -18.80 6.34 -0.34
N GLN A 22 -19.78 7.24 -0.42
CA GLN A 22 -20.98 6.99 -1.21
C GLN A 22 -20.73 7.27 -2.71
N SER A 23 -20.81 6.21 -3.50
CA SER A 23 -20.36 6.15 -4.88
C SER A 23 -21.40 6.45 -5.95
N ASN A 24 -22.68 6.59 -5.56
CA ASN A 24 -23.75 6.98 -6.47
C ASN A 24 -23.38 8.24 -7.28
N PRO A 25 -23.81 8.38 -8.55
CA PRO A 25 -23.58 9.59 -9.34
C PRO A 25 -24.11 10.85 -8.64
N ASN A 26 -25.31 10.77 -8.06
CA ASN A 26 -25.84 11.76 -7.12
C ASN A 26 -25.85 11.17 -5.70
N PRO A 27 -24.84 11.47 -4.86
CA PRO A 27 -24.73 10.90 -3.51
C PRO A 27 -25.80 11.43 -2.54
N TRP A 28 -26.56 12.45 -2.91
CA TRP A 28 -27.60 13.05 -2.07
C TRP A 28 -29.01 12.62 -2.48
N SER A 29 -29.14 11.78 -3.50
CA SER A 29 -30.44 11.28 -3.92
C SER A 29 -31.06 10.39 -2.84
N LYS A 30 -32.37 10.55 -2.63
CA LYS A 30 -33.17 9.67 -1.75
C LYS A 30 -33.92 8.60 -2.52
N SER A 31 -33.91 8.65 -3.85
CA SER A 31 -34.67 7.73 -4.71
C SER A 31 -33.92 6.42 -4.97
N GLU A 32 -32.61 6.40 -4.76
CA GLU A 32 -31.75 5.26 -5.02
C GLU A 32 -31.12 4.76 -3.71
N PRO A 33 -30.89 3.44 -3.59
CA PRO A 33 -30.15 2.90 -2.47
C PRO A 33 -28.70 3.44 -2.47
N ALA A 34 -28.18 3.70 -1.28
CA ALA A 34 -26.82 4.19 -1.12
C ALA A 34 -25.80 3.08 -1.46
N GLU A 35 -24.99 3.32 -2.48
CA GLU A 35 -23.90 2.44 -2.89
C GLU A 35 -22.60 2.91 -2.24
N TRP A 36 -22.00 2.07 -1.42
CA TRP A 36 -20.77 2.39 -0.69
C TRP A 36 -19.58 1.69 -1.34
N ARG A 37 -18.49 2.44 -1.55
CA ARG A 37 -17.21 1.90 -2.00
C ARG A 37 -16.15 2.14 -0.95
N HIS A 38 -15.17 1.26 -0.93
CA HIS A 38 -14.03 1.34 -0.04
C HIS A 38 -13.01 2.36 -0.55
N TYR A 39 -12.31 2.99 0.38
CA TYR A 39 -11.04 3.64 0.08
C TYR A 39 -9.95 2.58 -0.11
N SER A 40 -8.87 2.94 -0.80
CA SER A 40 -7.70 2.08 -0.86
C SER A 40 -7.13 1.83 0.54
N ASP A 41 -6.39 0.74 0.70
CA ASP A 41 -5.70 0.43 1.96
C ASP A 41 -4.87 1.61 2.48
N VAL A 42 -4.16 2.32 1.60
CA VAL A 42 -3.28 3.44 2.01
C VAL A 42 -4.09 4.66 2.42
N GLU A 43 -5.13 5.04 1.67
CA GLU A 43 -6.03 6.12 2.07
C GLU A 43 -6.72 5.81 3.41
N ASN A 44 -7.15 4.56 3.61
CA ASN A 44 -7.72 4.11 4.88
C ASN A 44 -6.72 4.25 6.04
N LEU A 45 -5.44 3.95 5.82
CA LEU A 45 -4.38 4.15 6.83
C LEU A 45 -4.20 5.63 7.17
N ILE A 46 -4.18 6.51 6.17
CA ILE A 46 -4.05 7.96 6.37
C ILE A 46 -5.25 8.49 7.16
N MET A 47 -6.46 8.10 6.76
CA MET A 47 -7.71 8.52 7.40
C MET A 47 -7.80 8.02 8.85
N GLU A 48 -7.50 6.75 9.09
CA GLU A 48 -7.59 6.17 10.43
C GLU A 48 -6.54 6.76 11.38
N ARG A 49 -5.32 7.04 10.89
CA ARG A 49 -4.30 7.74 11.66
C ARG A 49 -4.78 9.14 12.06
N ALA A 50 -5.21 9.95 11.09
CA ALA A 50 -5.66 11.31 11.36
C ALA A 50 -6.85 11.33 12.33
N TYR A 51 -7.80 10.42 12.15
CA TYR A 51 -8.94 10.27 13.04
C TYR A 51 -8.53 9.86 14.47
N SER A 52 -7.64 8.88 14.61
CA SER A 52 -7.15 8.41 15.91
C SER A 52 -6.35 9.48 16.67
N ASN A 53 -5.67 10.36 15.93
CA ASN A 53 -4.95 11.51 16.47
C ASN A 53 -5.86 12.70 16.83
N GLY A 54 -7.18 12.61 16.58
CA GLY A 54 -8.12 13.69 16.84
C GLY A 54 -7.99 14.87 15.87
N GLU A 55 -7.41 14.66 14.69
CA GLU A 55 -7.33 15.68 13.65
C GLU A 55 -8.73 16.00 13.12
N ALA A 56 -8.94 17.25 12.68
CA ALA A 56 -10.24 17.65 12.13
C ALA A 56 -10.50 17.09 10.71
N LYS A 57 -9.42 16.77 9.98
CA LYS A 57 -9.48 16.30 8.60
C LYS A 57 -8.31 15.38 8.26
N ALA A 58 -8.51 14.49 7.29
CA ALA A 58 -7.43 13.78 6.61
C ALA A 58 -7.22 14.36 5.20
N VAL A 59 -5.98 14.63 4.81
CA VAL A 59 -5.64 15.12 3.46
C VAL A 59 -5.18 13.95 2.61
N LEU A 60 -5.86 13.74 1.48
CA LEU A 60 -5.54 12.72 0.47
C LEU A 60 -5.17 13.43 -0.85
N ASP A 61 -4.79 12.66 -1.86
CA ASP A 61 -4.27 13.22 -3.13
C ASP A 61 -5.31 14.07 -3.87
N ASP A 62 -6.50 13.52 -4.13
CA ASP A 62 -7.54 14.18 -4.94
C ASP A 62 -8.60 14.91 -4.10
N TYR A 63 -8.65 14.63 -2.80
CA TYR A 63 -9.67 15.13 -1.88
C TYR A 63 -9.15 15.18 -0.45
N TYR A 64 -9.93 15.79 0.44
CA TYR A 64 -9.75 15.66 1.88
C TYR A 64 -11.04 15.20 2.53
N ILE A 65 -10.91 14.64 3.73
CA ILE A 65 -12.02 14.12 4.52
C ILE A 65 -12.23 15.06 5.70
N ASP A 66 -13.40 15.69 5.78
CA ASP A 66 -13.86 16.44 6.94
C ASP A 66 -14.58 15.46 7.89
N PHE A 67 -13.92 15.10 8.99
CA PHE A 67 -14.46 14.14 9.96
C PHE A 67 -15.64 14.71 10.76
N LYS A 68 -15.71 16.04 10.93
CA LYS A 68 -16.82 16.68 11.65
C LYS A 68 -18.12 16.59 10.85
N LYS A 69 -18.02 16.73 9.53
CA LYS A 69 -19.18 16.65 8.61
C LYS A 69 -19.40 15.25 8.05
N ASN A 70 -18.45 14.34 8.23
CA ASN A 70 -18.40 13.04 7.56
C ASN A 70 -18.54 13.20 6.03
N ARG A 71 -17.64 14.01 5.45
CA ARG A 71 -17.65 14.28 4.00
C ARG A 71 -16.27 14.20 3.39
N GLN A 72 -16.21 13.60 2.22
CA GLN A 72 -15.15 13.77 1.26
C GLN A 72 -15.42 15.03 0.44
N ILE A 73 -14.41 15.86 0.25
CA ILE A 73 -14.49 17.12 -0.52
C ILE A 73 -13.30 17.16 -1.48
N SER A 74 -13.56 17.35 -2.77
CA SER A 74 -12.48 17.43 -3.77
C SER A 74 -11.54 18.61 -3.49
N ASN A 75 -10.25 18.39 -3.69
CA ASN A 75 -9.21 19.41 -3.55
C ASN A 75 -9.32 20.50 -4.64
N ILE A 76 -9.98 20.18 -5.77
CA ILE A 76 -10.12 21.06 -6.94
C ILE A 76 -11.48 21.79 -6.94
N ASP A 77 -12.55 21.09 -6.55
CA ASP A 77 -13.91 21.63 -6.61
C ASP A 77 -14.69 21.34 -5.31
N ASN A 78 -14.85 22.37 -4.49
CA ASN A 78 -15.55 22.26 -3.21
C ASN A 78 -17.02 21.86 -3.34
N ASN A 79 -17.64 21.95 -4.53
CA ASN A 79 -19.01 21.48 -4.76
C ASN A 79 -19.07 19.96 -4.96
N LYS A 80 -17.96 19.32 -5.35
CA LYS A 80 -17.86 17.87 -5.46
C LYS A 80 -17.62 17.27 -4.08
N GLN A 81 -18.73 16.96 -3.41
CA GLN A 81 -18.73 16.36 -2.08
C GLN A 81 -19.45 15.02 -2.07
N ARG A 82 -18.98 14.10 -1.23
CA ARG A 82 -19.59 12.80 -1.02
C ARG A 82 -19.65 12.47 0.48
N PRO A 83 -20.73 11.88 0.99
CA PRO A 83 -20.76 11.30 2.33
C PRO A 83 -19.69 10.23 2.50
N VAL A 84 -19.14 10.16 3.71
CA VAL A 84 -18.21 9.10 4.12
C VAL A 84 -18.70 8.47 5.42
N LYS A 85 -18.28 7.25 5.68
CA LYS A 85 -18.53 6.57 6.96
C LYS A 85 -17.35 5.71 7.35
N ARG A 86 -17.23 5.50 8.67
CA ARG A 86 -16.28 4.60 9.31
C ARG A 86 -17.06 3.44 9.90
N GLU A 87 -16.69 2.21 9.57
CA GLU A 87 -17.32 1.00 10.12
C GLU A 87 -16.27 0.07 10.74
N GLU A 88 -16.63 -0.59 11.85
CA GLU A 88 -15.86 -1.69 12.40
C GLU A 88 -16.38 -3.00 11.81
N ARG A 89 -15.54 -3.70 11.06
CA ARG A 89 -15.86 -5.00 10.48
C ARG A 89 -15.12 -6.13 11.19
N LYS A 90 -15.69 -7.33 11.09
CA LYS A 90 -14.98 -8.56 11.44
C LYS A 90 -14.01 -8.90 10.31
N ARG A 91 -12.87 -9.49 10.65
CA ARG A 91 -11.84 -9.91 9.69
C ARG A 91 -12.38 -10.82 8.56
N GLU A 92 -13.42 -11.61 8.86
CA GLU A 92 -14.07 -12.53 7.92
C GLU A 92 -14.85 -11.79 6.81
N ASP A 93 -15.24 -10.53 7.06
CA ASP A 93 -16.00 -9.68 6.13
C ASP A 93 -15.09 -8.71 5.34
N ARG A 94 -13.77 -8.94 5.35
CA ARG A 94 -12.81 -8.06 4.70
C ARG A 94 -12.95 -8.15 3.18
N HIS A 95 -12.99 -6.99 2.52
CA HIS A 95 -13.01 -6.91 1.06
C HIS A 95 -11.77 -7.63 0.46
N LEU A 96 -12.02 -8.55 -0.49
CA LEU A 96 -10.97 -9.21 -1.25
C LEU A 96 -10.61 -8.34 -2.45
N ARG A 97 -9.31 -8.23 -2.71
CA ARG A 97 -8.78 -7.48 -3.86
C ARG A 97 -8.78 -8.32 -5.10
N GLU A 98 -9.92 -8.36 -5.77
CA GLU A 98 -10.14 -9.15 -6.98
C GLU A 98 -9.10 -8.83 -8.06
N GLU A 99 -8.61 -7.58 -8.15
CA GLU A 99 -7.58 -7.17 -9.12
C GLU A 99 -6.22 -7.88 -8.94
N ARG A 100 -5.97 -8.50 -7.78
CA ARG A 100 -4.77 -9.34 -7.56
C ARG A 100 -4.94 -10.77 -8.07
N PHE A 101 -6.18 -11.19 -8.32
CA PHE A 101 -6.54 -12.54 -8.77
C PHE A 101 -6.94 -12.58 -10.24
N VAL A 102 -7.08 -11.42 -10.91
CA VAL A 102 -7.22 -11.38 -12.37
C VAL A 102 -5.86 -11.52 -13.04
N ASP A 103 -5.87 -12.34 -14.09
CA ASP A 103 -4.81 -12.43 -15.08
C ASP A 103 -4.74 -11.09 -15.84
N LEU A 104 -4.12 -10.06 -15.25
CA LEU A 104 -3.55 -8.97 -16.03
C LEU A 104 -2.70 -9.62 -17.11
N PRO A 105 -2.86 -9.26 -18.41
CA PRO A 105 -2.26 -9.99 -19.51
C PRO A 105 -0.78 -10.14 -19.19
N VAL A 106 -0.42 -11.39 -18.85
CA VAL A 106 0.95 -11.77 -18.62
C VAL A 106 1.61 -11.51 -19.96
N THR A 107 2.47 -10.50 -20.04
CA THR A 107 3.35 -10.37 -21.20
C THR A 107 3.99 -11.73 -21.37
N THR A 108 3.65 -12.39 -22.46
CA THR A 108 3.87 -13.83 -22.70
C THR A 108 5.35 -14.21 -22.80
N GLY A 109 6.25 -13.26 -22.55
CA GLY A 109 7.67 -13.42 -22.74
C GLY A 109 8.42 -14.11 -21.60
N ARG A 110 7.95 -14.08 -20.34
CA ARG A 110 8.75 -14.62 -19.21
C ARG A 110 7.96 -14.94 -17.95
N SER A 111 8.12 -16.15 -17.43
CA SER A 111 7.65 -16.53 -16.09
C SER A 111 8.62 -16.02 -15.01
N PHE A 112 8.09 -15.66 -13.83
CA PHE A 112 8.93 -15.21 -12.70
C PHE A 112 9.77 -16.36 -12.10
N GLY A 113 9.31 -17.61 -12.26
CA GLY A 113 9.97 -18.80 -11.73
C GLY A 113 10.54 -19.69 -12.83
N GLY A 114 11.85 -19.90 -12.82
CA GLY A 114 12.52 -20.95 -13.60
C GLY A 114 13.44 -20.47 -14.74
N GLU A 115 13.27 -19.23 -15.25
CA GLU A 115 14.10 -18.71 -16.35
C GLU A 115 15.22 -17.77 -15.90
N TYR A 116 15.11 -17.21 -14.70
CA TYR A 116 16.21 -16.50 -14.08
C TYR A 116 17.14 -17.52 -13.44
N GLY A 117 18.45 -17.36 -13.60
CA GLY A 117 19.43 -18.09 -12.80
C GLY A 117 19.24 -17.82 -11.29
N TRP A 118 20.25 -18.09 -10.47
CA TRP A 118 20.15 -17.91 -9.01
C TRP A 118 19.70 -16.50 -8.55
N VAL A 119 19.84 -15.46 -9.40
CA VAL A 119 19.48 -14.07 -9.09
C VAL A 119 18.62 -13.46 -10.19
N SER A 120 17.51 -12.80 -9.81
CA SER A 120 16.62 -12.07 -10.73
C SER A 120 17.34 -10.88 -11.38
N PRO A 121 17.14 -10.59 -12.69
CA PRO A 121 17.65 -9.40 -13.36
C PRO A 121 17.25 -8.10 -12.67
N PHE A 122 16.06 -8.04 -12.08
CA PHE A 122 15.63 -6.90 -11.27
C PHE A 122 16.61 -6.60 -10.14
N ILE A 123 17.04 -7.63 -9.41
CA ILE A 123 18.03 -7.48 -8.33
C ILE A 123 19.38 -7.03 -8.89
N ILE A 124 19.78 -7.55 -10.06
CA ILE A 124 21.05 -7.17 -10.72
C ILE A 124 21.04 -5.68 -11.09
N GLU A 125 19.96 -5.20 -11.71
CA GLU A 125 19.84 -3.80 -12.12
C GLU A 125 19.73 -2.87 -10.92
N VAL A 126 18.91 -3.19 -9.92
CA VAL A 126 18.85 -2.41 -8.66
C VAL A 126 20.22 -2.32 -8.00
N ARG A 127 20.98 -3.43 -7.94
CA ARG A 127 22.33 -3.44 -7.39
C ARG A 127 23.26 -2.50 -8.18
N ARG A 128 23.18 -2.52 -9.51
CA ARG A 128 23.96 -1.65 -10.39
C ARG A 128 23.61 -0.17 -10.19
N ASP A 129 22.32 0.15 -10.11
CA ASP A 129 21.82 1.51 -9.96
C ASP A 129 22.22 2.12 -8.60
N LEU A 130 22.21 1.27 -7.57
CA LEU A 130 22.68 1.60 -6.22
C LEU A 130 24.21 1.56 -6.08
N LYS A 131 24.94 1.13 -7.13
CA LYS A 131 26.40 0.96 -7.15
C LYS A 131 26.92 0.07 -6.01
N LEU A 132 26.23 -1.03 -5.77
CA LEU A 132 26.55 -1.99 -4.72
C LEU A 132 27.39 -3.15 -5.27
N GLU A 133 28.36 -3.62 -4.50
CA GLU A 133 29.07 -4.86 -4.81
C GLU A 133 28.22 -6.10 -4.46
N PRO A 134 28.49 -7.28 -5.06
CA PRO A 134 27.69 -8.50 -4.82
C PRO A 134 27.62 -8.96 -3.35
N ASP A 135 28.61 -8.62 -2.53
CA ASP A 135 28.68 -8.93 -1.11
C ASP A 135 28.03 -7.87 -0.21
N GLU A 136 27.59 -6.74 -0.76
CA GLU A 136 26.96 -5.60 -0.07
C GLU A 136 25.44 -5.74 0.06
N LEU A 137 25.00 -6.96 0.35
CA LEU A 137 23.59 -7.21 0.64
C LEU A 137 23.28 -6.78 2.09
N PRO A 138 22.08 -6.22 2.36
CA PRO A 138 21.70 -5.82 3.72
C PRO A 138 21.70 -6.97 4.73
N SER A 139 21.63 -8.22 4.29
CA SER A 139 21.79 -9.40 5.15
C SER A 139 23.23 -9.64 5.63
N LYS A 140 24.23 -9.04 4.96
CA LYS A 140 25.66 -9.17 5.27
C LYS A 140 26.27 -7.89 5.82
N LYS A 141 25.70 -6.74 5.48
CA LYS A 141 26.14 -5.39 5.91
C LYS A 141 24.96 -4.59 6.50
N PRO A 142 24.55 -4.86 7.75
CA PRO A 142 23.41 -4.19 8.38
C PRO A 142 23.55 -2.66 8.48
N GLU A 143 24.77 -2.15 8.52
CA GLU A 143 25.08 -0.71 8.53
C GLU A 143 24.56 0.03 7.27
N MET A 144 24.27 -0.70 6.19
CA MET A 144 23.75 -0.14 4.94
C MET A 144 22.23 0.02 4.95
N ILE A 145 21.53 -0.59 5.93
CA ILE A 145 20.06 -0.60 5.99
C ILE A 145 19.46 0.81 5.96
N PRO A 146 19.93 1.79 6.78
CA PRO A 146 19.36 3.14 6.76
C PRO A 146 19.44 3.78 5.37
N MET A 147 20.61 3.70 4.72
CA MET A 147 20.81 4.24 3.37
C MET A 147 19.88 3.58 2.34
N LEU A 148 19.73 2.24 2.38
CA LEU A 148 18.86 1.51 1.46
C LEU A 148 17.40 1.85 1.66
N VAL A 149 16.96 1.94 2.92
CA VAL A 149 15.59 2.35 3.27
C VAL A 149 15.32 3.77 2.78
N ASP A 150 16.24 4.71 3.01
CA ASP A 150 16.05 6.10 2.58
C ASP A 150 15.97 6.22 1.06
N LYS A 151 16.83 5.52 0.32
CA LYS A 151 16.76 5.50 -1.16
C LYS A 151 15.45 4.88 -1.64
N ALA A 152 14.98 3.81 -1.02
CA ALA A 152 13.69 3.21 -1.35
C ALA A 152 12.54 4.17 -1.06
N ALA A 153 12.53 4.82 0.10
CA ALA A 153 11.54 5.82 0.50
C ALA A 153 11.52 7.03 -0.46
N GLU A 154 12.69 7.51 -0.89
CA GLU A 154 12.81 8.55 -1.91
C GLU A 154 12.25 8.12 -3.27
N GLY A 155 12.56 6.90 -3.71
CA GLY A 155 12.02 6.32 -4.94
C GLY A 155 10.50 6.22 -4.92
N ILE A 156 9.92 5.75 -3.81
CA ILE A 156 8.47 5.69 -3.59
C ILE A 156 7.85 7.08 -3.72
N ILE A 157 8.41 8.09 -3.05
CA ILE A 157 7.92 9.47 -3.11
C ILE A 157 8.02 10.04 -4.53
N LYS A 158 9.14 9.81 -5.23
CA LYS A 158 9.36 10.31 -6.59
C LYS A 158 8.34 9.72 -7.55
N GLU A 159 8.11 8.41 -7.49
CA GLU A 159 7.13 7.72 -8.32
C GLU A 159 5.71 8.19 -8.00
N GLY A 160 5.35 8.27 -6.71
CA GLY A 160 4.06 8.79 -6.28
C GLY A 160 3.79 10.19 -6.83
N LYS A 161 4.77 11.09 -6.75
CA LYS A 161 4.65 12.43 -7.36
C LYS A 161 4.43 12.38 -8.87
N HIS A 162 5.13 11.49 -9.58
CA HIS A 162 5.00 11.34 -11.03
C HIS A 162 3.58 10.96 -11.45
N ILE A 163 2.91 10.11 -10.68
CA ILE A 163 1.56 9.60 -10.99
C ILE A 163 0.43 10.34 -10.23
N GLY A 164 0.74 11.41 -9.50
CA GLY A 164 -0.25 12.17 -8.72
C GLY A 164 -0.73 11.49 -7.43
N LYS A 165 0.05 10.58 -6.86
CA LYS A 165 -0.18 9.86 -5.59
C LYS A 165 0.83 10.24 -4.50
N GLU A 166 1.06 11.54 -4.32
CA GLU A 166 2.10 12.05 -3.42
C GLU A 166 1.81 11.77 -1.94
N GLN A 167 0.57 11.89 -1.48
CA GLN A 167 0.18 11.65 -0.09
C GLN A 167 0.28 10.17 0.26
N GLU A 168 -0.24 9.28 -0.61
CA GLU A 168 -0.04 7.84 -0.46
C GLU A 168 1.46 7.49 -0.39
N ALA A 169 2.27 8.07 -1.28
CA ALA A 169 3.71 7.78 -1.32
C ALA A 169 4.46 8.26 -0.08
N LYS A 170 4.12 9.44 0.46
CA LYS A 170 4.67 9.93 1.73
C LYS A 170 4.30 9.01 2.89
N GLU A 171 3.05 8.53 2.94
CA GLU A 171 2.60 7.61 3.97
C GLU A 171 3.42 6.31 3.96
N LEU A 172 3.59 5.70 2.78
CA LEU A 172 4.37 4.47 2.62
C LEU A 172 5.85 4.68 2.95
N ALA A 173 6.44 5.78 2.48
CA ALA A 173 7.84 6.13 2.72
C ALA A 173 8.13 6.37 4.21
N ASN A 174 7.24 7.08 4.91
CA ASN A 174 7.38 7.33 6.35
C ASN A 174 7.31 6.04 7.16
N ARG A 175 6.36 5.15 6.84
CA ARG A 175 6.27 3.82 7.48
C ARG A 175 7.53 3.00 7.34
N LEU A 176 8.16 3.06 6.17
CA LEU A 176 9.42 2.33 5.93
C LEU A 176 10.55 2.92 6.78
N ARG A 177 10.68 4.26 6.82
CA ARG A 177 11.70 4.96 7.63
C ARG A 177 11.54 4.72 9.12
N GLU A 178 10.31 4.64 9.63
CA GLU A 178 10.02 4.34 11.04
C GLU A 178 10.56 2.97 11.50
N GLN A 179 10.90 2.07 10.57
CA GLN A 179 11.43 0.74 10.91
C GLN A 179 12.96 0.64 10.88
N ILE A 180 13.68 1.70 10.47
CA ILE A 180 15.15 1.67 10.33
C ILE A 180 15.80 1.21 11.65
N ASP A 181 15.39 1.79 12.77
CA ASP A 181 15.98 1.54 14.08
C ASP A 181 15.52 0.22 14.72
N ASN A 182 14.52 -0.45 14.14
CA ASN A 182 13.97 -1.71 14.64
C ASN A 182 14.69 -2.95 14.06
N GLY A 183 15.63 -2.74 13.13
CA GLY A 183 16.43 -3.79 12.53
C GLY A 183 15.85 -4.40 11.25
N ILE A 184 16.65 -5.24 10.58
CA ILE A 184 16.36 -5.74 9.23
C ILE A 184 15.06 -6.54 9.14
N GLU A 185 14.72 -7.31 10.19
CA GLU A 185 13.53 -8.15 10.19
C GLU A 185 12.25 -7.31 10.14
N GLU A 186 12.20 -6.22 10.90
CA GLU A 186 11.06 -5.29 10.91
C GLU A 186 10.97 -4.49 9.61
N VAL A 187 12.11 -4.10 9.03
CA VAL A 187 12.15 -3.52 7.69
C VAL A 187 11.56 -4.49 6.66
N TRP A 188 11.92 -5.78 6.70
CA TRP A 188 11.38 -6.79 5.77
C TRP A 188 9.89 -7.02 5.97
N LYS A 189 9.42 -7.13 7.22
CA LYS A 189 7.99 -7.23 7.52
C LYS A 189 7.23 -6.01 6.99
N CYS A 190 7.80 -4.82 7.13
CA CYS A 190 7.23 -3.58 6.61
C CYS A 190 7.19 -3.56 5.08
N CYS A 191 8.28 -3.93 4.40
CA CYS A 191 8.32 -4.06 2.94
C CYS A 191 7.24 -5.03 2.44
N ALA A 192 7.13 -6.21 3.06
CA ALA A 192 6.11 -7.19 2.71
C ALA A 192 4.70 -6.65 2.95
N TYR A 193 4.48 -5.96 4.07
CA TYR A 193 3.21 -5.33 4.40
C TYR A 193 2.84 -4.25 3.37
N ILE A 194 3.73 -3.31 3.10
CA ILE A 194 3.52 -2.21 2.14
C ILE A 194 3.25 -2.77 0.73
N TYR A 195 4.02 -3.76 0.28
CA TYR A 195 3.79 -4.45 -1.00
C TYR A 195 2.43 -5.18 -1.04
N SER A 196 1.93 -5.59 0.13
CA SER A 196 0.62 -6.22 0.27
C SER A 196 -0.55 -5.24 0.30
N LEU A 197 -0.34 -3.92 0.32
CA LEU A 197 -1.42 -2.91 0.31
C LEU A 197 -2.01 -2.71 -1.09
N GLU A 198 -3.27 -2.25 -1.14
CA GLU A 198 -3.85 -1.69 -2.37
C GLU A 198 -3.20 -0.33 -2.57
N SER A 199 -2.12 -0.30 -3.34
CA SER A 199 -1.35 0.91 -3.57
C SER A 199 -0.82 0.93 -4.99
N PHE A 200 -0.43 2.11 -5.44
CA PHE A 200 0.30 2.24 -6.69
C PHE A 200 1.59 1.43 -6.67
N LEU A 201 2.27 1.34 -5.52
CA LEU A 201 3.58 0.70 -5.42
C LEU A 201 3.55 -0.77 -5.80
N TYR A 202 2.52 -1.52 -5.39
CA TYR A 202 2.33 -2.91 -5.81
C TYR A 202 2.23 -3.02 -7.33
N LYS A 203 1.42 -2.15 -7.96
CA LYS A 203 1.19 -2.15 -9.42
C LYS A 203 2.48 -1.80 -10.16
N THR A 204 3.17 -0.75 -9.75
CA THR A 204 4.44 -0.31 -10.35
C THR A 204 5.52 -1.37 -10.21
N LEU A 205 5.79 -1.87 -8.99
CA LEU A 205 6.83 -2.88 -8.78
C LEU A 205 6.55 -4.17 -9.56
N ASN A 206 5.32 -4.67 -9.53
CA ASN A 206 4.97 -5.89 -10.26
C ASN A 206 5.11 -5.69 -11.79
N ALA A 207 4.77 -4.51 -12.32
CA ALA A 207 4.99 -4.18 -13.72
C ALA A 207 6.49 -4.10 -14.06
N THR A 208 7.27 -3.33 -13.28
CA THR A 208 8.72 -3.17 -13.48
C THR A 208 9.46 -4.50 -13.38
N MET A 209 9.18 -5.32 -12.36
CA MET A 209 9.84 -6.62 -12.17
C MET A 209 9.60 -7.60 -13.32
N ARG A 210 8.52 -7.43 -14.09
CA ARG A 210 8.23 -8.23 -15.30
C ARG A 210 8.92 -7.70 -16.54
N LEU A 211 9.17 -6.39 -16.61
CA LEU A 211 9.83 -5.74 -17.74
C LEU A 211 11.36 -5.80 -17.67
N VAL A 212 11.93 -5.71 -16.46
CA VAL A 212 13.38 -5.65 -16.29
C VAL A 212 14.03 -6.94 -16.76
N GLY A 213 15.01 -6.79 -17.65
CA GLY A 213 15.70 -7.90 -18.31
C GLY A 213 15.10 -8.31 -19.66
N ASP A 214 13.97 -7.70 -20.06
CA ASP A 214 13.51 -7.73 -21.44
C ASP A 214 14.30 -6.70 -22.28
N LYS A 215 14.96 -7.18 -23.33
CA LYS A 215 15.78 -6.37 -24.23
C LYS A 215 14.94 -5.49 -25.16
N GLU A 216 13.74 -5.93 -25.51
CA GLU A 216 12.87 -5.18 -26.42
C GLU A 216 12.32 -3.91 -25.75
N HIS A 217 12.10 -3.97 -24.44
CA HIS A 217 11.54 -2.90 -23.63
C HIS A 217 12.59 -2.19 -22.76
N GLU A 218 13.89 -2.33 -23.05
CA GLU A 218 14.98 -1.72 -22.25
C GLU A 218 14.85 -0.21 -22.09
N HIS A 219 14.35 0.49 -23.11
CA HIS A 219 14.11 1.94 -23.07
C HIS A 219 12.93 2.36 -22.17
N VAL A 220 12.07 1.42 -21.76
CA VAL A 220 10.89 1.68 -20.90
C VAL A 220 11.25 1.53 -19.44
N TRP A 221 12.12 0.58 -19.10
CA TRP A 221 12.47 0.28 -17.70
C TRP A 221 13.79 0.90 -17.22
N ARG A 222 14.61 1.49 -18.10
CA ARG A 222 15.75 2.35 -17.75
C ARG A 222 15.32 3.80 -17.55
#